data_AF-A0AAV9YZF9-F1
#
_entry.id   AF-A0AAV9YZF9-F1
#
_cell.length_a   1.000
_cell.length_b   1.000
_cell.length_c   1.000
_cell.angle_alpha   90.00
_cell.angle_beta   90.00
_cell.angle_gamma   90.00
#
_symmetry.space_group_name_H-M   'P 1'
#
loop_
_entity.id
_entity.type
_entity.pdbx_description
1 polymer ?
#
loop_
_entity_poly.entity_id
_entity_poly.type
_entity_poly.pdbx_seq_one_letter_code
_entity_poly.pdbx_strand_id
1 'polypeptide(L)' 'RAPNSFILFRAATSTVARSIIGRCIRQADLSKIIAQEWKCLPNVERAKWEALALQRKHEHKMLHPGYVYRP' A
#
# COMPACT_ATOMS: atom_id res chain seq x y z
N ARG A 1 -9.35 9.58 -0.77
CA ARG A 1 -7.91 9.88 -0.56
C ARG A 1 -7.12 8.96 -1.46
N ALA A 2 -6.08 9.46 -2.13
CA ALA A 2 -5.18 8.60 -2.90
C ALA A 2 -4.46 7.61 -1.96
N PRO A 3 -4.22 6.36 -2.38
CA PRO A 3 -3.45 5.39 -1.61
C PRO A 3 -1.99 5.85 -1.48
N ASN A 4 -1.43 5.72 -0.28
CA ASN A 4 0.01 5.97 -0.06
C ASN A 4 0.84 4.75 -0.49
N SER A 5 2.18 4.91 -0.46
CA SER A 5 3.12 3.87 -0.88
C SER A 5 2.95 2.55 -0.12
N PHE A 6 2.72 2.61 1.19
CA PHE A 6 2.45 1.43 2.01
C PHE A 6 1.13 0.73 1.65
N ILE A 7 0.05 1.48 1.35
CA ILE A 7 -1.23 0.89 0.95
C ILE A 7 -1.10 0.13 -0.38
N LEU A 8 -0.34 0.69 -1.34
CA LEU A 8 -0.05 0.02 -2.62
C LEU A 8 0.77 -1.25 -2.41
N PHE A 9 1.84 -1.17 -1.63
CA PHE A 9 2.67 -2.32 -1.27
C PHE A 9 1.85 -3.41 -0.59
N ARG A 10 1.10 -3.06 0.45
CA ARG A 10 0.25 -4.00 1.18
C ARG A 10 -0.77 -4.68 0.28
N ALA A 11 -1.40 -3.95 -0.63
CA ALA A 11 -2.38 -4.53 -1.55
C ALA A 11 -1.74 -5.62 -2.43
N ALA A 12 -0.56 -5.35 -2.98
CA ALA A 12 0.20 -6.32 -3.77
C ALA A 12 0.62 -7.54 -2.92
N THR A 13 1.28 -7.29 -1.77
CA THR A 13 1.80 -8.35 -0.91
C THR A 13 0.69 -9.19 -0.28
N SER A 14 -0.42 -8.59 0.13
CA SER A 14 -1.53 -9.31 0.76
C SER A 14 -2.21 -10.30 -0.20
N THR A 15 -2.21 -10.02 -1.50
CA THR A 15 -2.74 -10.95 -2.51
C THR A 15 -1.86 -12.18 -2.61
N VAL A 16 -0.55 -11.98 -2.70
CA VAL A 16 0.44 -13.07 -2.76
C VAL A 16 0.45 -13.86 -1.44
N ALA A 17 0.53 -13.19 -0.31
CA ALA A 17 0.57 -13.81 1.01
C ALA A 17 -0.69 -14.64 1.30
N ARG A 18 -1.88 -14.19 0.89
CA ARG A 18 -3.10 -15.01 1.02
C ARG A 18 -3.12 -16.22 0.10
N SER A 19 -2.43 -16.16 -1.03
CA SER A 19 -2.25 -17.31 -1.93
C SER A 19 -1.30 -18.35 -1.34
N ILE A 20 -0.26 -17.92 -0.62
CA ILE A 20 0.77 -18.81 -0.04
C ILE A 20 0.31 -19.38 1.31
N ILE A 21 -0.13 -18.53 2.23
CA ILE A 21 -0.46 -18.88 3.62
C ILE A 21 -1.89 -19.44 3.73
N GLY A 22 -2.71 -19.24 2.69
CA GLY A 22 -4.11 -19.61 2.68
C GLY A 22 -5.02 -18.59 3.34
N ARG A 23 -6.33 -18.68 3.07
CA ARG A 23 -7.35 -17.70 3.51
C ARG A 23 -7.65 -17.72 5.01
N CYS A 24 -7.03 -18.61 5.78
CA CYS A 24 -7.33 -18.81 7.20
C CYS A 24 -6.55 -17.88 8.13
N ILE A 25 -5.49 -17.21 7.64
CA ILE A 25 -4.76 -16.23 8.46
C ILE A 25 -5.62 -14.99 8.75
N ARG A 26 -5.62 -14.56 10.02
CA ARG A 26 -6.31 -13.34 10.44
C ARG A 26 -5.69 -12.13 9.75
N GLN A 27 -6.55 -11.25 9.24
CA GLN A 27 -6.13 -9.99 8.60
C GLN A 27 -5.23 -9.14 9.50
N ALA A 28 -5.46 -9.15 10.81
CA ALA A 28 -4.63 -8.43 11.78
C ALA A 28 -3.19 -8.95 11.83
N ASP A 29 -3.01 -10.28 11.82
CA ASP A 29 -1.69 -10.91 11.86
C ASP A 29 -0.94 -10.67 10.53
N LEU A 30 -1.64 -10.83 9.40
CA LEU A 30 -1.10 -10.48 8.08
C LEU A 30 -0.65 -9.02 7.99
N SER A 31 -1.42 -8.11 8.59
CA SER A 31 -1.08 -6.69 8.63
C SER A 31 0.22 -6.42 9.36
N LYS A 32 0.46 -7.11 10.48
CA LYS A 32 1.68 -6.96 11.28
C LYS A 32 2.90 -7.44 10.51
N ILE A 33 2.78 -8.61 9.86
CA ILE A 33 3.86 -9.18 9.04
C ILE A 33 4.24 -8.21 7.90
N ILE A 34 3.26 -7.77 7.11
CA ILE A 34 3.51 -6.86 5.98
C ILE A 34 4.08 -5.52 6.45
N ALA A 35 3.62 -4.99 7.60
CA ALA A 35 4.18 -3.76 8.17
C ALA A 35 5.65 -3.93 8.60
N GLN A 36 6.03 -5.12 9.07
CA GLN A 36 7.40 -5.44 9.43
C GLN A 36 8.26 -5.59 8.16
N GLU A 37 7.78 -6.28 7.13
CA GLU A 37 8.44 -6.37 5.82
C GLU A 37 8.66 -4.99 5.19
N TRP A 38 7.66 -4.11 5.26
CA TRP A 38 7.78 -2.74 4.75
C TRP A 38 8.90 -1.95 5.44
N LYS A 39 9.08 -2.13 6.75
CA LYS A 39 10.17 -1.50 7.50
C LYS A 39 11.54 -2.07 7.12
N CYS A 40 11.60 -3.37 6.80
CA CYS A 40 12.82 -4.02 6.34
C CYS A 40 13.10 -3.81 4.84
N LEU A 41 12.18 -3.20 4.09
CA LEU A 41 12.28 -3.03 2.65
C LEU A 41 13.43 -2.07 2.29
N PRO A 42 14.30 -2.44 1.33
CA PRO A 42 15.36 -1.56 0.85
C PRO A 42 14.82 -0.22 0.36
N ASN A 43 15.60 0.85 0.54
CA ASN A 43 15.22 2.20 0.08
C ASN A 43 14.88 2.23 -1.43
N VAL A 44 15.57 1.42 -2.24
CA VAL A 44 15.33 1.33 -3.69
C VAL A 44 13.94 0.78 -4.01
N GLU A 45 13.54 -0.30 -3.35
CA GLU A 45 12.20 -0.87 -3.52
C GLU A 45 11.12 0.08 -2.99
N ARG A 46 11.38 0.71 -1.83
CA ARG A 46 10.47 1.71 -1.27
C ARG A 46 10.23 2.89 -2.22
N ALA A 47 11.29 3.37 -2.87
CA ALA A 47 11.23 4.45 -3.84
C ALA A 47 10.31 4.13 -5.03
N LYS A 48 10.27 2.87 -5.49
CA LYS A 48 9.32 2.45 -6.55
C LYS A 48 7.87 2.65 -6.11
N TRP A 49 7.54 2.22 -4.89
CA TRP A 49 6.19 2.39 -4.33
C TRP A 49 5.84 3.85 -4.03
N GLU A 50 6.82 4.65 -3.62
CA GLU A 50 6.66 6.09 -3.42
C GLU A 50 6.40 6.83 -4.73
N ALA A 51 7.14 6.50 -5.79
CA ALA A 51 6.90 7.06 -7.12
C ALA A 51 5.49 6.71 -7.63
N LEU A 52 5.06 5.44 -7.46
CA LEU A 52 3.72 5.01 -7.84
C LEU A 52 2.63 5.72 -7.01
N ALA A 53 2.86 5.90 -5.70
CA ALA A 53 1.94 6.64 -4.83
C ALA A 53 1.85 8.11 -5.22
N LEU A 54 2.97 8.73 -5.62
CA LEU A 54 3.00 10.10 -6.11
C LEU A 54 2.19 10.25 -7.40
N GLN A 55 2.34 9.31 -8.33
CA GLN A 55 1.55 9.27 -9.55
C GLN A 55 0.05 9.14 -9.25
N ARG A 56 -0.35 8.19 -8.40
CA ARG A 56 -1.76 8.01 -8.01
C ARG A 56 -2.32 9.22 -7.26
N LYS A 57 -1.51 9.90 -6.46
CA LYS A 57 -1.88 11.16 -5.80
C LYS A 57 -2.10 12.28 -6.80
N HIS A 58 -1.24 12.38 -7.82
CA HIS A 58 -1.38 13.35 -8.89
C HIS A 58 -2.65 13.08 -9.72
N GLU A 59 -2.86 11.85 -10.18
CA GLU A 59 -4.06 11.42 -10.90
C GLU A 59 -5.32 11.72 -10.08
N HIS A 60 -5.35 11.38 -8.79
CA HIS A 60 -6.50 11.67 -7.93
C HIS A 60 -6.76 13.16 -7.78
N LYS A 61 -5.70 14.00 -7.70
CA LYS A 61 -5.85 15.46 -7.63
C LYS A 61 -6.44 16.02 -8.93
N MET A 62 -6.03 15.49 -10.08
CA MET A 62 -6.55 15.91 -11.39
C MET A 62 -7.99 15.46 -11.61
N LEU A 63 -8.32 14.22 -11.25
CA LEU A 63 -9.66 13.64 -11.42
C LEU A 63 -10.69 14.19 -10.42
N HIS A 64 -10.25 14.63 -9.24
CA HIS A 64 -11.13 15.17 -8.21
C HIS A 64 -10.72 16.61 -7.84
N PRO A 65 -10.95 17.58 -8.74
CA PRO A 65 -10.78 18.98 -8.40
C PRO A 65 -11.72 19.34 -7.25
N GLY A 66 -11.19 19.96 -6.19
CA GLY A 66 -11.95 20.29 -4.98
C GLY A 66 -12.07 19.17 -3.94
N TYR A 67 -11.38 18.03 -4.12
CA TYR A 67 -11.33 16.99 -3.09
C TYR A 67 -10.64 17.49 -1.81
N VAL A 68 -11.39 17.53 -0.71
CA VAL A 68 -10.89 17.80 0.64
C VAL A 68 -11.18 16.60 1.52
N TYR A 69 -10.14 16.07 2.16
CA TYR A 69 -10.30 14.97 3.11
C TYR A 69 -11.03 15.47 4.36
N ARG A 70 -12.16 14.85 4.70
CA ARG A 70 -12.89 15.05 5.96
C ARG A 70 -12.80 13.75 6.76
N PRO A 71 -12.04 13.73 7.87
CA PRO A 71 -11.81 12.55 8.68
C PRO A 71 -13.07 12.08 9.40
#